data_AF-A0A3N1D4H2-F1
#
_entry.id   AF-A0A3N1D4H2-F1
#
_cell.length_a   1.000
_cell.length_b   1.000
_cell.length_c   1.000
_cell.angle_alpha   90.00
_cell.angle_beta   90.00
_cell.angle_gamma   90.00
#
_symmetry.space_group_name_H-M   'P 1'
#
loop_
_entity.id
_entity.type
_entity.pdbx_description
1 polymer ?
#
loop_
_entity_poly.entity_id
_entity_poly.type
_entity_poly.pdbx_seq_one_letter_code
_entity_poly.pdbx_strand_id
1 'polypeptide(L)'
;MVRPRPGRENNGVDKLCPDCGTVKPLGEFGRNKALQDGHSFYCKECARLRSNRLYRERAVQQGRAVRERTEVPEGTKWCPTCRTVVPHAGWHKTARSADGFASACKACRKVRGARDHLKRTYGLTPEDVERMLLAQRRLCGICRRRPAAHVDHDHRSGAVRGMLCFLCNVLLGHAEDDVRVLVAAVGYLERFPSVGPPRAADARWREVPTLMVGPLSADWERRN
;
A
#
# COMPACT_ATOMS: atom_id res chain seq x y z
N MET A 1 19.44 56.63 5.11
CA MET A 1 19.35 57.16 6.50
C MET A 1 19.22 55.98 7.45
N VAL A 2 20.34 55.53 8.01
CA VAL A 2 20.37 54.42 8.97
C VAL A 2 19.95 54.98 10.32
N ARG A 3 18.77 54.61 10.82
CA ARG A 3 18.34 54.96 12.18
C ARG A 3 19.36 54.35 13.17
N PRO A 4 19.93 55.14 14.10
CA PRO A 4 20.88 54.63 15.07
C PRO A 4 20.19 53.56 15.94
N ARG A 5 20.86 52.42 16.12
CA ARG A 5 20.38 51.38 17.04
C ARG A 5 20.51 51.95 18.45
N PRO A 6 19.41 52.13 19.21
CA PRO A 6 19.52 52.56 20.59
C PRO A 6 20.26 51.47 21.35
N GLY A 7 21.41 51.82 21.94
CA GLY A 7 22.05 51.01 22.95
C GLY A 7 21.04 50.77 24.06
N ARG A 8 20.67 49.51 24.29
CA ARG A 8 19.89 49.11 25.45
C ARG A 8 20.75 48.19 26.28
N GLU A 9 20.91 48.59 27.54
CA GLU A 9 21.53 47.82 28.60
C GLU A 9 20.97 46.39 28.57
N ASN A 10 21.86 45.44 28.30
CA ASN A 10 21.59 44.01 28.35
C ASN A 10 21.43 43.60 29.82
N ASN A 11 20.24 43.80 30.40
CA ASN A 11 19.81 42.86 31.42
C ASN A 11 19.64 41.53 30.68
N GLY A 12 20.59 40.60 30.85
CA GLY A 12 20.74 39.35 30.08
C GLY A 12 19.60 38.33 30.23
N VAL A 13 18.36 38.82 30.33
CA VAL A 13 17.12 38.11 30.60
C VAL A 13 16.11 38.36 29.47
N ASP A 14 16.09 39.55 28.84
CA ASP A 14 15.10 39.96 27.84
C ASP A 14 15.70 40.57 26.56
N LYS A 15 14.97 40.48 25.44
CA LYS A 15 15.36 41.00 24.13
C LYS A 15 14.15 41.54 23.34
N LEU A 16 14.36 42.60 22.56
CA LEU A 16 13.35 43.15 21.63
C LEU A 16 13.30 42.35 20.33
N CYS A 17 12.12 41.85 19.94
CA CYS A 17 11.92 41.26 18.62
C CYS A 17 11.70 42.37 17.58
N PRO A 18 12.52 42.50 16.52
CA PRO A 18 12.36 43.54 15.50
C PRO A 18 11.10 43.40 14.64
N ASP A 19 10.48 42.22 14.61
CA ASP A 19 9.35 41.91 13.73
C ASP A 19 8.01 42.32 14.37
N CYS A 20 7.81 41.96 15.64
CA CYS A 20 6.59 42.32 16.39
C CYS A 20 6.76 43.51 17.34
N GLY A 21 7.98 44.03 17.52
CA GLY A 21 8.26 45.20 18.36
C GLY A 21 8.13 44.98 19.87
N THR A 22 7.90 43.75 20.33
CA THR A 22 7.73 43.43 21.76
C THR A 22 9.06 43.00 22.40
N VAL A 23 9.32 43.47 23.62
CA VAL A 23 10.37 42.93 24.49
C VAL A 23 9.87 41.62 25.10
N LYS A 24 10.65 40.55 24.97
CA LYS A 24 10.32 39.20 25.46
C LYS A 24 11.55 38.56 26.13
N PRO A 25 11.36 37.60 27.04
CA PRO A 25 12.49 36.89 27.65
C PRO A 25 13.28 36.10 26.62
N LEU A 26 14.59 35.89 26.86
CA LEU A 26 15.49 35.16 25.96
C LEU A 26 14.99 33.74 25.63
N GLY A 27 14.24 33.12 26.56
CA GLY A 27 13.57 31.83 26.33
C GLY A 27 12.56 31.83 25.18
N GLU A 28 12.04 33.00 24.78
CA GLU A 28 11.16 33.18 23.63
C GLU A 28 11.91 33.34 22.30
N PHE A 29 13.24 33.27 22.31
CA PHE A 29 14.10 33.32 21.14
C PHE A 29 14.77 31.95 20.93
N GLY A 30 14.97 31.56 19.66
CA GLY A 30 15.69 30.32 19.35
C GLY A 30 17.18 30.47 19.62
N ARG A 31 17.85 29.43 20.14
CA ARG A 31 19.30 29.46 20.36
C ARG A 31 20.05 29.61 19.03
N ASN A 32 21.00 30.54 18.98
CA ASN A 32 21.91 30.74 17.86
C ASN A 32 23.31 31.05 18.37
N LYS A 33 24.17 30.04 18.42
CA LYS A 33 25.55 30.15 18.92
C LYS A 33 26.46 31.06 18.07
N ALA A 34 26.03 31.41 16.85
CA ALA A 34 26.79 32.31 15.98
C ALA A 34 26.63 33.80 16.38
N LEU A 35 25.67 34.12 17.24
CA LEU A 35 25.40 35.47 17.71
C LEU A 35 26.00 35.68 19.10
N GLN A 36 26.44 36.92 19.37
CA GLN A 36 27.11 37.29 20.63
C GLN A 36 26.29 36.97 21.88
N ASP A 37 24.96 37.13 21.81
CA ASP A 37 24.03 36.84 22.90
C ASP A 37 23.51 35.39 22.89
N GLY A 38 23.95 34.57 21.94
CA GLY A 38 23.55 33.17 21.79
C GLY A 38 22.09 32.96 21.36
N HIS A 39 21.36 34.01 20.98
CA HIS A 39 19.92 33.95 20.71
C HIS A 39 19.55 34.63 19.38
N SER A 40 18.56 34.06 18.70
CA SER A 40 18.05 34.56 17.42
C SER A 40 17.59 36.02 17.51
N PHE A 41 17.62 36.73 16.37
CA PHE A 41 17.10 38.10 16.30
C PHE A 41 15.59 38.18 16.48
N TYR A 42 14.86 37.18 15.97
CA TYR A 42 13.39 37.13 16.01
C TYR A 42 12.93 36.17 17.10
N CYS A 43 11.81 36.49 17.75
CA CYS A 43 11.16 35.55 18.66
C CYS A 43 10.70 34.29 17.89
N LYS A 44 10.54 33.18 18.60
CA LYS A 44 10.16 31.87 18.05
C LYS A 44 8.88 31.96 17.21
N GLU A 45 7.92 32.78 17.62
CA GLU A 45 6.68 33.00 16.90
C GLU A 45 6.89 33.68 15.54
N CYS A 46 7.53 34.85 15.51
CA CYS A 46 7.83 35.57 14.27
C CYS A 46 8.73 34.74 13.34
N ALA A 47 9.72 34.05 13.90
CA ALA A 47 10.56 33.12 13.15
C ALA A 47 9.74 31.98 12.51
N ARG A 48 8.80 31.39 13.25
CA ARG A 48 7.89 30.34 12.75
C ARG A 48 6.98 30.86 11.64
N LEU A 49 6.38 32.05 11.81
CA LEU A 49 5.52 32.66 10.80
C LEU A 49 6.29 32.93 9.50
N ARG A 50 7.51 33.47 9.61
CA ARG A 50 8.38 33.72 8.46
C ARG A 50 8.80 32.43 7.77
N SER A 51 9.25 31.43 8.52
CA SER A 51 9.63 30.12 7.98
C SER A 51 8.45 29.46 7.26
N ASN A 52 7.24 29.50 7.83
CA ASN A 52 6.03 29.00 7.21
C ASN A 52 5.68 29.72 5.90
N ARG A 53 5.84 31.06 5.86
CA ARG A 53 5.63 31.85 4.65
C ARG A 53 6.60 31.44 3.54
N LEU A 54 7.90 31.45 3.83
CA LEU A 54 8.95 31.08 2.87
C LEU A 54 8.79 29.64 2.37
N TYR A 55 8.42 28.71 3.26
CA TYR A 55 8.11 27.33 2.89
C TYR A 55 6.95 27.27 1.89
N ARG A 56 5.88 28.02 2.14
CA ARG A 56 4.69 28.07 1.28
C ARG A 56 5.01 28.67 -0.09
N GLU A 57 5.73 29.78 -0.12
CA GLU A 57 6.16 30.42 -1.38
C GLU A 57 7.01 29.47 -2.23
N ARG A 58 8.02 28.84 -1.60
CA ARG A 58 8.86 27.82 -2.27
C ARG A 58 8.04 26.62 -2.73
N ALA A 59 6.97 26.27 -2.02
CA ALA A 59 6.10 25.18 -2.44
C ALA A 59 5.34 25.47 -3.73
N VAL A 60 4.74 26.65 -3.79
CA VAL A 60 4.04 27.11 -4.98
C VAL A 60 4.98 27.17 -6.18
N GLN A 61 6.19 27.72 -6.00
CA GLN A 61 7.22 27.78 -7.05
C GLN A 61 7.63 26.40 -7.57
N GLN A 62 7.66 25.40 -6.70
CA GLN A 62 7.99 24.01 -7.06
C GLN A 62 6.79 23.19 -7.55
N GLY A 63 5.60 23.80 -7.65
CA GLY A 63 4.36 23.08 -7.99
C GLY A 63 3.96 22.00 -6.97
N ARG A 64 4.49 22.04 -5.74
CA ARG A 64 4.14 21.06 -4.70
C ARG A 64 2.91 21.55 -3.95
N ALA A 65 1.95 20.65 -3.76
CA ALA A 65 0.75 20.95 -2.96
C ALA A 65 1.14 21.22 -1.51
N VAL A 66 0.78 22.40 -0.99
CA VAL A 66 0.82 22.69 0.44
C VAL A 66 -0.46 22.20 1.07
N ARG A 67 -0.34 21.29 2.04
CA ARG A 67 -1.49 20.83 2.79
C ARG A 67 -1.96 21.92 3.76
N GLU A 68 -3.24 22.28 3.67
CA GLU A 68 -3.89 23.11 4.70
C GLU A 68 -4.05 22.35 6.01
N ARG A 69 -3.94 23.08 7.12
CA ARG A 69 -4.06 22.49 8.45
C ARG A 69 -5.52 22.15 8.70
N THR A 70 -5.87 20.88 8.51
CA THR A 70 -7.20 20.35 8.84
C THR A 70 -7.35 20.26 10.36
N GLU A 71 -8.52 20.61 10.87
CA GLU A 71 -8.91 20.29 12.24
C GLU A 71 -9.01 18.76 12.39
N VAL A 72 -8.42 18.24 13.46
CA VAL A 72 -8.42 16.82 13.76
C VAL A 72 -9.07 16.66 15.13
N PRO A 73 -10.32 16.18 15.20
CA PRO A 73 -11.01 15.92 16.46
C PRO A 73 -10.21 15.00 17.39
N GLU A 74 -10.43 15.14 18.69
CA GLU A 74 -9.84 14.25 19.67
C GLU A 74 -10.18 12.77 19.38
N GLY A 75 -9.23 11.86 19.64
CA GLY A 75 -9.41 10.44 19.34
C GLY A 75 -9.32 10.08 17.85
N THR A 76 -9.01 11.05 16.97
CA THR A 76 -8.84 10.83 15.53
C THR A 76 -7.48 11.30 15.04
N LYS A 77 -7.07 10.80 13.87
CA LYS A 77 -5.84 11.20 13.18
C LYS A 77 -6.11 11.32 11.68
N TRP A 78 -5.50 12.31 11.04
CA TRP A 78 -5.60 12.47 9.58
C TRP A 78 -4.64 11.52 8.84
N CYS A 79 -5.16 10.84 7.81
CA CYS A 79 -4.39 9.92 6.98
C CYS A 79 -3.85 10.60 5.71
N PRO A 80 -2.52 10.64 5.48
CA PRO A 80 -1.94 11.22 4.26
C PRO A 80 -2.25 10.47 2.98
N THR A 81 -2.61 9.19 3.09
CA THR A 81 -2.87 8.36 1.91
C THR A 81 -4.29 8.55 1.39
N CYS A 82 -5.32 8.37 2.23
CA CYS A 82 -6.72 8.57 1.82
C CYS A 82 -7.25 9.98 2.05
N ARG A 83 -6.45 10.87 2.67
CA ARG A 83 -6.75 12.28 2.93
C ARG A 83 -7.99 12.52 3.81
N THR A 84 -8.37 11.54 4.63
CA THR A 84 -9.50 11.62 5.56
C THR A 84 -9.06 11.59 7.01
N VAL A 85 -9.93 12.10 7.89
CA VAL A 85 -9.83 11.92 9.34
C VAL A 85 -10.30 10.52 9.69
N VAL A 86 -9.48 9.76 10.43
CA VAL A 86 -9.72 8.35 10.77
C VAL A 86 -9.60 8.18 12.28
N PRO A 87 -10.55 7.52 12.97
CA PRO A 87 -10.46 7.23 14.40
C PRO A 87 -9.18 6.45 14.75
N HIS A 88 -8.62 6.65 15.94
CA HIS A 88 -7.41 5.96 16.41
C HIS A 88 -7.49 4.42 16.31
N ALA A 89 -8.68 3.83 16.47
CA ALA A 89 -8.91 2.39 16.26
C ALA A 89 -8.52 1.91 14.83
N GLY A 90 -8.59 2.81 13.84
CA GLY A 90 -8.20 2.59 12.45
C GLY A 90 -6.68 2.62 12.20
N TRP A 91 -5.85 2.69 13.24
CA TRP A 91 -4.39 2.80 13.12
C TRP A 91 -3.66 1.67 13.84
N HIS A 92 -2.49 1.29 13.31
CA HIS A 92 -1.57 0.44 14.07
C HIS A 92 -0.78 1.31 15.05
N LYS A 93 -0.60 0.82 16.28
CA LYS A 93 0.25 1.45 17.29
C LYS A 93 1.73 1.30 16.92
N THR A 94 2.56 2.30 17.23
CA THR A 94 4.01 2.24 17.05
C THR A 94 4.72 3.18 18.02
N ALA A 95 5.81 2.71 18.62
CA ALA A 95 6.65 3.53 19.50
C ALA A 95 7.56 4.53 18.75
N ARG A 96 7.63 4.44 17.42
CA ARG A 96 8.52 5.29 16.60
C ARG A 96 7.95 6.67 16.26
N SER A 97 6.65 6.87 16.47
CA SER A 97 5.97 8.12 16.17
C SER A 97 5.66 8.86 17.48
N ALA A 98 5.83 10.18 17.49
CA ALA A 98 5.50 11.02 18.64
C ALA A 98 4.02 10.89 19.05
N ASP A 99 3.12 10.64 18.08
CA ASP A 99 1.69 10.43 18.33
C ASP A 99 1.32 8.96 18.64
N GLY A 100 2.28 8.04 18.67
CA GLY A 100 2.05 6.63 18.97
C GLY A 100 1.37 5.81 17.86
N PHE A 101 1.10 6.40 16.69
CA PHE A 101 0.38 5.74 15.59
C PHE A 101 1.18 5.70 14.29
N ALA A 102 0.94 4.68 13.47
CA ALA A 102 1.55 4.56 12.14
C ALA A 102 1.29 5.79 11.25
N SER A 103 2.05 5.94 10.16
CA SER A 103 1.92 7.07 9.22
C SER A 103 0.73 6.99 8.27
N ALA A 104 0.07 5.84 8.17
CA ALA A 104 -1.15 5.65 7.39
C ALA A 104 -2.13 4.72 8.13
N CYS A 105 -3.42 4.86 7.85
CA CYS A 105 -4.47 4.03 8.45
C CYS A 105 -4.34 2.55 8.01
N LYS A 106 -4.95 1.65 8.77
CA LYS A 106 -5.00 0.21 8.53
C LYS A 106 -5.46 -0.12 7.11
N ALA A 107 -6.54 0.52 6.64
CA ALA A 107 -7.08 0.30 5.30
C ALA A 107 -6.07 0.65 4.20
N CYS A 108 -5.46 1.83 4.27
CA CYS A 108 -4.44 2.25 3.29
C CYS A 108 -3.20 1.36 3.34
N ARG A 109 -2.78 0.92 4.53
CA ARG A 109 -1.66 -0.01 4.68
C ARG A 109 -1.99 -1.40 4.11
N LYS A 110 -3.24 -1.87 4.23
CA LYS A 110 -3.70 -3.13 3.62
C LYS A 110 -3.63 -3.08 2.10
N VAL A 111 -4.15 -2.00 1.48
CA VAL A 111 -4.09 -1.80 0.02
C VAL A 111 -2.65 -1.76 -0.47
N ARG A 112 -1.80 -0.97 0.19
CA ARG A 112 -0.37 -0.92 -0.15
C ARG A 112 0.31 -2.28 0.04
N GLY A 113 0.00 -2.99 1.13
CA GLY A 113 0.56 -4.31 1.41
C GLY A 113 0.21 -5.34 0.34
N ALA A 114 -1.03 -5.34 -0.15
CA ALA A 114 -1.46 -6.21 -1.24
C ALA A 114 -0.71 -5.89 -2.54
N ARG A 115 -0.59 -4.60 -2.91
CA ARG A 115 0.17 -4.16 -4.09
C ARG A 115 1.65 -4.54 -3.98
N ASP A 116 2.23 -4.32 -2.82
CA ASP A 116 3.62 -4.63 -2.53
C ASP A 116 3.91 -6.13 -2.60
N HIS A 117 3.00 -6.96 -2.07
CA HIS A 117 3.08 -8.41 -2.15
C HIS A 117 3.01 -8.86 -3.61
N LEU A 118 2.03 -8.35 -4.36
CA LEU A 118 1.87 -8.65 -5.79
C LEU A 118 3.17 -8.36 -6.57
N LYS A 119 3.76 -7.18 -6.33
CA LYS A 119 5.01 -6.77 -6.98
C LYS A 119 6.21 -7.62 -6.55
N ARG A 120 6.37 -7.90 -5.25
CA ARG A 120 7.55 -8.63 -4.73
C ARG A 120 7.51 -10.11 -5.04
N THR A 121 6.33 -10.72 -5.02
CA THR A 121 6.15 -12.17 -5.18
C THR A 121 6.00 -12.54 -6.65
N TYR A 122 5.28 -11.75 -7.45
CA TYR A 122 4.96 -12.10 -8.84
C TYR A 122 5.52 -11.13 -9.87
N GLY A 123 6.17 -10.03 -9.46
CA GLY A 123 6.63 -9.00 -10.39
C GLY A 123 5.49 -8.20 -11.05
N LEU A 124 4.24 -8.36 -10.59
CA LEU A 124 3.06 -7.79 -11.22
C LEU A 124 2.61 -6.47 -10.57
N THR A 125 2.02 -5.63 -11.40
CA THR A 125 1.23 -4.46 -11.00
C THR A 125 -0.26 -4.82 -10.95
N PRO A 126 -1.10 -4.07 -10.20
CA PRO A 126 -2.55 -4.25 -10.23
C PRO A 126 -3.12 -4.21 -11.66
N GLU A 127 -2.53 -3.39 -12.52
CA GLU A 127 -2.90 -3.25 -13.92
C GLU A 127 -2.57 -4.52 -14.72
N ASP A 128 -1.46 -5.20 -14.42
CA ASP A 128 -1.13 -6.48 -15.06
C ASP A 128 -2.14 -7.57 -14.69
N VAL A 129 -2.53 -7.64 -13.42
CA VAL A 129 -3.56 -8.57 -12.95
C VAL A 129 -4.91 -8.29 -13.62
N GLU A 130 -5.30 -7.02 -13.72
CA GLU A 130 -6.53 -6.64 -14.43
C GLU A 130 -6.48 -7.06 -15.91
N ARG A 131 -5.34 -6.87 -16.60
CA ARG A 131 -5.17 -7.37 -17.98
C ARG A 131 -5.32 -8.88 -18.08
N MET A 132 -4.74 -9.64 -17.15
CA MET A 132 -4.89 -11.10 -17.11
C MET A 132 -6.35 -11.52 -16.85
N LEU A 133 -7.03 -10.85 -15.91
CA LEU A 133 -8.45 -11.09 -15.63
C LEU A 133 -9.29 -10.83 -16.88
N LEU A 134 -9.10 -9.70 -17.56
CA LEU A 134 -9.84 -9.36 -18.77
C LEU A 134 -9.57 -10.36 -19.92
N ALA A 135 -8.32 -10.75 -20.13
CA ALA A 135 -7.96 -11.78 -21.13
C ALA A 135 -8.68 -13.11 -20.85
N GLN A 136 -8.97 -13.42 -19.58
CA GLN A 136 -9.73 -14.59 -19.18
C GLN A 136 -11.23 -14.36 -19.01
N ARG A 137 -11.76 -13.19 -19.42
CA ARG A 137 -13.17 -12.79 -19.21
C ARG A 137 -13.58 -12.87 -17.73
N ARG A 138 -12.62 -12.58 -16.85
CA ARG A 138 -12.70 -12.64 -15.38
C ARG A 138 -13.00 -14.05 -14.82
N LEU A 139 -12.87 -15.09 -15.64
CA LEU A 139 -13.13 -16.49 -15.26
C LEU A 139 -11.82 -17.26 -15.06
N CYS A 140 -11.87 -18.31 -14.24
CA CYS A 140 -10.75 -19.19 -13.97
C CYS A 140 -10.15 -19.76 -15.27
N GLY A 141 -8.82 -19.73 -15.40
CA GLY A 141 -8.10 -20.24 -16.57
C GLY A 141 -8.30 -21.74 -16.83
N ILE A 142 -8.58 -22.53 -15.79
CA ILE A 142 -8.82 -23.97 -15.88
C ILE A 142 -10.30 -24.28 -16.08
N CYS A 143 -11.13 -24.08 -15.06
CA CYS A 143 -12.52 -24.56 -15.12
C CYS A 143 -13.46 -23.67 -15.94
N ARG A 144 -13.07 -22.41 -16.22
CA ARG A 144 -13.88 -21.37 -16.90
C ARG A 144 -15.28 -21.11 -16.33
N ARG A 145 -15.60 -21.62 -15.14
CA ARG A 145 -16.93 -21.52 -14.52
C ARG A 145 -16.99 -20.56 -13.33
N ARG A 146 -15.89 -20.46 -12.58
CA ARG A 146 -15.80 -19.66 -11.36
C ARG A 146 -14.97 -18.39 -11.61
N PRO A 147 -15.26 -17.28 -10.90
CA PRO A 147 -14.43 -16.09 -10.95
C PRO A 147 -12.97 -16.40 -10.63
N ALA A 148 -12.06 -15.82 -11.42
CA ALA A 148 -10.64 -15.92 -11.11
C ALA A 148 -10.25 -14.91 -10.03
N ALA A 149 -9.47 -15.36 -9.06
CA ALA A 149 -9.12 -14.57 -7.88
C ALA A 149 -7.67 -14.76 -7.41
N HIS A 150 -6.97 -15.79 -7.90
CA HIS A 150 -5.63 -16.15 -7.46
C HIS A 150 -4.67 -16.10 -8.66
N VAL A 151 -3.48 -15.53 -8.45
CA VAL A 151 -2.39 -15.57 -9.42
C VAL A 151 -1.74 -16.95 -9.33
N ASP A 152 -1.84 -17.71 -10.40
CA ASP A 152 -1.18 -19.01 -10.54
C ASP A 152 0.20 -18.81 -11.14
N HIS A 153 1.17 -19.52 -10.59
CA HIS A 153 2.57 -19.42 -10.96
C HIS A 153 3.23 -20.80 -10.87
N ASP A 154 4.20 -21.03 -11.72
CA ASP A 154 5.01 -22.24 -11.69
C ASP A 154 5.93 -22.21 -10.46
N HIS A 155 5.82 -23.21 -9.58
CA HIS A 155 6.59 -23.22 -8.32
C HIS A 155 8.11 -23.45 -8.51
N ARG A 156 8.57 -23.82 -9.71
CA ARG A 156 10.00 -24.02 -10.01
C ARG A 156 10.68 -22.75 -10.51
N SER A 157 10.03 -22.04 -11.42
CA SER A 157 10.56 -20.83 -12.08
C SER A 157 10.03 -19.52 -11.49
N GLY A 158 8.91 -19.57 -10.75
CA GLY A 158 8.17 -18.39 -10.33
C GLY A 158 7.42 -17.70 -11.46
N ALA A 159 7.44 -18.25 -12.69
CA ALA A 159 6.78 -17.66 -13.83
C ALA A 159 5.25 -17.70 -13.65
N VAL A 160 4.61 -16.54 -13.83
CA VAL A 160 3.15 -16.43 -13.75
C VAL A 160 2.52 -17.14 -14.95
N ARG A 161 1.55 -18.02 -14.68
CA ARG A 161 0.81 -18.79 -15.69
C ARG A 161 -0.51 -18.10 -16.06
N GLY A 162 -1.33 -17.76 -15.05
CA GLY A 162 -2.67 -17.23 -15.29
C GLY A 162 -3.43 -16.90 -14.00
N MET A 163 -4.73 -16.65 -14.13
CA MET A 163 -5.61 -16.39 -12.99
C MET A 163 -6.53 -17.60 -12.74
N LEU A 164 -6.56 -18.12 -11.52
CA LEU A 164 -7.39 -19.28 -11.16
C LEU A 164 -8.43 -18.93 -10.09
N CYS A 165 -9.49 -19.74 -10.02
CA CYS A 165 -10.34 -19.76 -8.83
C CYS A 165 -9.65 -20.55 -7.71
N PHE A 166 -10.06 -20.31 -6.46
CA PHE A 166 -9.48 -20.96 -5.29
C PHE A 166 -9.37 -22.49 -5.43
N LEU A 167 -10.45 -23.15 -5.85
CA LEU A 167 -10.50 -24.61 -5.94
C LEU A 167 -9.55 -25.19 -6.99
N CYS A 168 -9.42 -24.53 -8.15
CA CYS A 168 -8.48 -25.00 -9.18
C CYS A 168 -7.03 -24.73 -8.78
N ASN A 169 -6.76 -23.62 -8.09
CA ASN A 169 -5.43 -23.31 -7.57
C ASN A 169 -4.99 -24.34 -6.51
N VAL A 170 -5.89 -24.69 -5.59
CA VAL A 170 -5.64 -25.72 -4.57
C VAL A 170 -5.48 -27.10 -5.21
N LEU A 171 -6.28 -27.44 -6.23
CA LEU A 171 -6.13 -28.69 -6.99
C LEU A 171 -4.72 -28.81 -7.58
N LEU A 172 -4.21 -27.77 -8.24
CA LEU A 172 -2.84 -27.80 -8.79
C LEU A 172 -1.78 -27.93 -7.68
N GLY A 173 -1.96 -27.23 -6.56
CA GLY A 173 -1.08 -27.36 -5.40
C GLY A 173 -1.07 -28.77 -4.81
N HIS A 174 -2.22 -29.45 -4.73
CA HIS A 174 -2.30 -30.84 -4.27
C HIS A 174 -1.70 -31.85 -5.25
N ALA A 175 -1.71 -31.53 -6.54
CA ALA A 175 -1.00 -32.31 -7.54
C ALA A 175 0.49 -31.94 -7.62
N GLU A 176 0.98 -31.00 -6.80
CA GLU A 176 2.35 -30.48 -6.81
C GLU A 176 2.81 -30.02 -8.21
N ASP A 177 1.89 -29.49 -9.01
CA ASP A 177 2.10 -29.18 -10.43
C ASP A 177 2.58 -30.37 -11.29
N ASP A 178 2.45 -31.62 -10.82
CA ASP A 178 2.83 -32.82 -11.55
C ASP A 178 1.72 -33.26 -12.52
N VAL A 179 2.00 -33.10 -13.82
CA VAL A 179 1.11 -33.51 -14.91
C VAL A 179 0.77 -35.00 -14.83
N ARG A 180 1.68 -35.85 -14.36
CA ARG A 180 1.46 -37.30 -14.27
C ARG A 180 0.37 -37.63 -13.25
N VAL A 181 0.34 -36.91 -12.12
CA VAL A 181 -0.70 -37.06 -11.09
C VAL A 181 -2.06 -36.65 -11.66
N LEU A 182 -2.12 -35.53 -12.39
CA LEU A 182 -3.36 -35.04 -13.01
C LEU A 182 -3.89 -36.01 -14.08
N VAL A 183 -3.02 -36.56 -14.93
CA VAL A 183 -3.40 -37.56 -15.93
C VAL A 183 -3.85 -38.87 -15.29
N ALA A 184 -3.15 -39.34 -14.25
CA ALA A 184 -3.56 -40.53 -13.50
C ALA A 184 -4.94 -40.35 -12.84
N ALA A 185 -5.24 -39.16 -12.34
CA ALA A 185 -6.56 -38.84 -11.78
C ALA A 185 -7.68 -38.94 -12.83
N VAL A 186 -7.44 -38.49 -14.08
CA VAL A 186 -8.39 -38.68 -15.19
C VAL A 186 -8.60 -40.17 -15.45
N GLY A 187 -7.52 -40.94 -15.61
CA GLY A 187 -7.61 -42.38 -15.86
C GLY A 187 -8.30 -43.16 -14.72
N TYR A 188 -8.16 -42.70 -13.48
CA TYR A 188 -8.88 -43.27 -12.34
C TYR A 188 -10.39 -43.04 -12.44
N LEU A 189 -10.83 -41.79 -12.73
CA LEU A 189 -12.24 -41.45 -12.87
C LEU A 189 -12.92 -42.19 -14.04
N GLU A 190 -12.18 -42.41 -15.12
CA GLU A 190 -12.67 -43.16 -16.29
C GLU A 190 -12.76 -44.66 -16.01
N ARG A 191 -11.77 -45.24 -15.32
CA ARG A 191 -11.71 -46.67 -15.00
C ARG A 191 -12.70 -47.08 -13.93
N PHE A 192 -13.00 -46.19 -12.98
CA PHE A 192 -13.85 -46.47 -11.82
C PHE A 192 -15.07 -45.54 -11.78
N PRO A 193 -16.04 -45.69 -12.70
CA PRO A 193 -17.28 -44.92 -12.66
C PRO A 193 -18.07 -45.22 -11.37
N SER A 194 -18.88 -44.26 -10.93
CA SER A 194 -19.66 -44.36 -9.69
C SER A 194 -20.47 -45.66 -9.62
N VAL A 195 -20.22 -46.46 -8.58
CA VAL A 195 -20.98 -47.67 -8.30
C VAL A 195 -22.16 -47.32 -7.40
N GLY A 196 -23.38 -47.48 -7.92
CA GLY A 196 -24.64 -47.19 -7.20
C GLY A 196 -25.31 -45.87 -7.59
N PRO A 197 -26.57 -45.65 -7.16
CA PRO A 197 -27.31 -44.44 -7.49
C PRO A 197 -26.65 -43.20 -6.84
N PRO A 198 -26.66 -42.03 -7.50
CA PRO A 198 -26.15 -40.80 -6.92
C PRO A 198 -26.89 -40.49 -5.62
N ARG A 199 -26.15 -40.14 -4.56
CA ARG A 199 -26.77 -39.64 -3.34
C ARG A 199 -27.46 -38.33 -3.66
N ALA A 200 -28.66 -38.12 -3.12
CA ALA A 200 -29.48 -36.93 -3.40
C ALA A 200 -28.74 -35.59 -3.17
N ALA A 201 -27.69 -35.59 -2.33
CA ALA A 201 -26.84 -34.43 -2.05
C ALA A 201 -25.85 -34.06 -3.17
N ASP A 202 -25.54 -34.95 -4.10
CA ASP A 202 -24.46 -34.79 -5.09
C ASP A 202 -24.94 -34.26 -6.46
N ALA A 203 -26.25 -34.06 -6.64
CA ALA A 203 -26.86 -33.66 -7.91
C ALA A 203 -26.43 -32.25 -8.41
N ARG A 204 -25.78 -31.45 -7.56
CA ARG A 204 -25.38 -30.05 -7.86
C ARG A 204 -24.23 -29.90 -8.86
N TRP A 205 -23.52 -30.97 -9.25
CA TRP A 205 -22.29 -30.89 -10.06
C TRP A 205 -22.44 -31.31 -11.53
N ARG A 206 -23.63 -31.74 -11.97
CA ARG A 206 -23.81 -32.49 -13.24
C ARG A 206 -23.96 -31.67 -14.53
N GLU A 207 -24.06 -30.35 -14.48
CA GLU A 207 -24.07 -29.54 -15.71
C GLU A 207 -22.63 -29.26 -16.17
N VAL A 208 -22.04 -30.23 -16.86
CA VAL A 208 -20.75 -30.10 -17.54
C VAL A 208 -21.03 -30.01 -19.04
N PRO A 209 -20.87 -28.85 -19.69
CA PRO A 209 -20.69 -28.83 -21.13
C PRO A 209 -19.36 -29.53 -21.41
N THR A 210 -19.40 -30.59 -22.23
CA THR A 210 -18.21 -31.30 -22.71
C THR A 210 -17.19 -30.29 -23.22
N LEU A 211 -16.08 -30.11 -22.50
CA LEU A 211 -14.93 -29.40 -23.03
C LEU A 211 -14.34 -30.30 -24.11
N MET A 212 -14.41 -29.89 -25.38
CA MET A 212 -13.62 -30.50 -26.43
C MET A 212 -12.14 -30.24 -26.12
N VAL A 213 -11.49 -31.20 -25.48
CA VAL A 213 -10.04 -31.23 -25.35
C VAL A 213 -9.52 -31.64 -26.73
N GLY A 214 -9.00 -30.69 -27.50
CA GLY A 214 -8.29 -30.99 -28.73
C GLY A 214 -7.06 -31.87 -28.43
N PRO A 215 -6.64 -32.74 -29.35
CA PRO A 215 -5.52 -33.66 -29.10
C PRO A 215 -4.26 -32.88 -28.75
N LEU A 216 -3.59 -33.32 -27.67
CA LEU A 216 -2.23 -32.92 -27.35
C LEU A 216 -1.36 -33.15 -28.59
N SER A 217 -0.84 -32.07 -29.18
CA SER A 217 0.03 -32.17 -30.35
C SER A 217 1.26 -33.02 -30.03
N ALA A 218 1.55 -33.99 -30.89
CA ALA A 218 2.61 -35.00 -30.79
C ALA A 218 4.06 -34.44 -30.86
N ASP A 219 4.29 -33.18 -30.48
CA ASP A 219 5.59 -32.51 -30.57
C ASP A 219 6.38 -32.48 -29.24
N TRP A 220 5.80 -32.95 -28.14
CA TRP A 220 6.50 -32.99 -26.84
C TRP A 220 7.46 -34.20 -26.69
N GLU A 221 7.17 -35.31 -27.36
CA GLU A 221 7.96 -36.57 -27.23
C GLU A 221 9.33 -36.55 -27.94
N ARG A 222 9.73 -35.44 -28.57
CA ARG A 222 11.02 -35.32 -29.26
C ARG A 222 12.05 -34.43 -28.57
N ARG A 223 11.81 -33.99 -27.33
CA ARG A 223 12.74 -33.06 -26.61
C ARG A 223 13.09 -33.45 -25.16
N ASN A 224 12.99 -34.73 -24.79
CA ASN A 224 13.68 -35.27 -23.61
C ASN A 224 14.37 -36.58 -23.96
#